data_AF-A0AAW0SKB3-F1
#
_entry.id   AF-A0AAW0SKB3-F1
#
_cell.length_a   1.000
_cell.length_b   1.000
_cell.length_c   1.000
_cell.angle_alpha   90.00
_cell.angle_beta   90.00
_cell.angle_gamma   90.00
#
_symmetry.space_group_name_H-M   'P 1'
#
loop_
_entity.id
_entity.type
_entity.pdbx_description
1 polymer ?
#
loop_
_entity_poly.entity_id
_entity_poly.type
_entity_poly.pdbx_seq_one_letter_code
_entity_poly.pdbx_strand_id
1 'polypeptide(L)'
;MGLREDKVGSLENEAKRRREKLLALKRKCRGGDSAEDEQQGQEGGAGEEGDASKEGEELPATQVLFRNYKPESGSLQEVTLPAEAPADVETLVKTQLDDGEKAKEEVQVEITNLAPKKITFDLKRCIQPQLDKLERRTDKAIAELIRQRLKEGKQQDFLIAVNAGARANQKASFDSDED
;
A
#
# COMPACT_ATOMS: atom_id res chain seq x y z
N MET A 1 -35.46 -9.62 -19.58
CA MET A 1 -35.91 -9.47 -18.18
C MET A 1 -35.22 -10.55 -17.38
N GLY A 2 -34.32 -10.20 -16.47
CA GLY A 2 -33.55 -11.17 -15.67
C GLY A 2 -32.30 -10.51 -15.09
N LEU A 3 -31.95 -10.89 -13.85
CA LEU A 3 -30.80 -10.46 -13.03
C LEU A 3 -31.06 -9.32 -12.03
N ARG A 4 -31.97 -9.54 -11.07
CA ARG A 4 -31.97 -8.86 -9.75
C ARG A 4 -32.34 -9.80 -8.58
N GLU A 5 -32.02 -11.10 -8.68
CA GLU A 5 -32.33 -12.06 -7.61
C GLU A 5 -31.08 -12.50 -6.81
N ASP A 6 -29.88 -12.41 -7.38
CA ASP A 6 -28.64 -12.88 -6.71
C ASP A 6 -28.02 -11.86 -5.73
N LYS A 7 -28.47 -10.59 -5.73
CA LYS A 7 -27.90 -9.53 -4.87
C LYS A 7 -28.48 -9.47 -3.47
N VAL A 8 -29.68 -10.02 -3.26
CA VAL A 8 -30.37 -9.92 -1.96
C VAL A 8 -29.66 -10.76 -0.90
N GLY A 9 -29.20 -11.96 -1.27
CA GLY A 9 -28.39 -12.82 -0.41
C GLY A 9 -26.99 -12.26 -0.11
N SER A 10 -26.37 -11.54 -1.04
CA SER A 10 -25.06 -10.89 -0.81
C SER A 10 -25.16 -9.75 0.22
N LEU A 11 -26.20 -8.91 0.12
CA LEU A 11 -26.46 -7.81 1.05
C LEU A 11 -26.83 -8.31 2.44
N GLU A 12 -27.63 -9.37 2.53
CA GLU A 12 -28.02 -9.97 3.81
C GLU A 12 -26.82 -10.60 4.53
N ASN A 13 -25.95 -11.29 3.78
CA ASN A 13 -24.71 -11.85 4.32
C ASN A 13 -23.73 -10.77 4.79
N GLU A 14 -23.64 -9.65 4.07
CA GLU A 14 -22.81 -8.51 4.48
C GLU A 14 -23.36 -7.82 5.74
N ALA A 15 -24.68 -7.66 5.85
CA ALA A 15 -25.34 -7.12 7.03
C ALA A 15 -25.12 -7.99 8.27
N LYS A 16 -25.20 -9.32 8.14
CA LYS A 16 -24.90 -10.27 9.23
C LYS A 16 -23.45 -10.14 9.70
N ARG A 17 -22.49 -10.08 8.78
CA ARG A 17 -21.06 -9.86 9.10
C ARG A 17 -20.82 -8.54 9.84
N ARG A 18 -21.49 -7.45 9.44
CA ARG A 18 -21.41 -6.16 10.14
C ARG A 18 -21.99 -6.25 11.55
N ARG A 19 -23.14 -6.90 11.72
CA ARG A 19 -23.80 -7.08 13.02
C ARG A 19 -22.94 -7.89 13.98
N GLU A 20 -22.35 -8.99 13.53
CA GLU A 20 -21.42 -9.81 14.33
C GLU A 20 -20.18 -9.03 14.75
N LYS A 21 -19.58 -8.28 13.83
CA LYS A 21 -18.41 -7.43 14.12
C LYS A 21 -18.72 -6.37 15.17
N LEU A 22 -19.88 -5.71 15.07
CA LEU A 22 -20.32 -4.71 16.05
C LEU A 22 -20.64 -5.33 17.41
N LEU A 23 -21.25 -6.53 17.44
CA LEU A 23 -21.48 -7.27 18.69
C LEU A 23 -20.16 -7.66 19.38
N ALA A 24 -19.17 -8.11 18.62
CA ALA A 24 -17.85 -8.43 19.15
C ALA A 24 -17.14 -7.18 19.73
N LEU A 25 -17.24 -6.05 19.04
CA LEU A 25 -16.77 -4.75 19.54
C LEU A 25 -17.50 -4.34 20.82
N LYS A 26 -18.84 -4.48 20.87
CA LYS A 26 -19.64 -4.16 22.05
C LYS A 26 -19.24 -5.02 23.26
N ARG A 27 -19.03 -6.33 23.06
CA ARG A 27 -18.54 -7.25 24.10
C ARG A 27 -17.14 -6.87 24.59
N LYS A 28 -16.23 -6.53 23.66
CA LYS A 28 -14.87 -6.13 24.01
C LYS A 28 -14.83 -4.78 24.76
N CYS A 29 -15.71 -3.84 24.43
CA CYS A 29 -15.81 -2.56 25.12
C CYS A 29 -16.49 -2.67 26.49
N ARG A 30 -17.38 -3.63 26.72
CA ARG A 30 -18.12 -3.77 27.98
C ARG A 30 -17.43 -4.61 29.06
N GLY A 31 -16.33 -5.30 28.75
CA GLY A 31 -15.71 -6.25 29.67
C GLY A 31 -16.56 -7.52 29.81
N GLY A 32 -15.91 -8.67 29.98
CA GLY A 32 -16.56 -9.98 29.96
C GLY A 32 -17.67 -10.17 31.01
N ASP A 33 -18.63 -11.03 30.65
CA ASP A 33 -19.74 -11.56 31.44
C ASP A 33 -20.90 -10.61 31.78
N SER A 34 -21.78 -10.46 30.80
CA SER A 34 -23.24 -10.46 30.99
C SER A 34 -23.90 -10.64 29.63
N ALA A 35 -24.23 -11.88 29.29
CA ALA A 35 -25.13 -12.18 28.20
C ALA A 35 -26.54 -12.14 28.77
N GLU A 36 -27.32 -11.13 28.42
CA GLU A 36 -28.78 -11.21 28.29
C GLU A 36 -29.32 -9.93 27.62
N ASP A 37 -30.56 -10.08 27.16
CA ASP A 37 -31.28 -9.35 26.14
C ASP A 37 -31.59 -7.88 26.50
N GLU A 38 -32.08 -7.15 25.51
CA GLU A 38 -33.14 -6.12 25.60
C GLU A 38 -32.96 -4.90 24.68
N GLN A 39 -34.10 -4.60 24.06
CA GLN A 39 -34.45 -3.58 23.10
C GLN A 39 -35.12 -2.40 23.84
N GLN A 40 -35.10 -1.21 23.23
CA GLN A 40 -35.78 0.04 23.66
C GLN A 40 -35.04 0.77 24.80
N GLY A 41 -34.94 2.10 24.91
CA GLY A 41 -35.64 3.24 24.33
C GLY A 41 -35.95 4.21 25.48
N GLN A 42 -35.69 5.53 25.30
CA GLN A 42 -36.05 6.65 26.21
C GLN A 42 -35.33 6.73 27.58
N GLU A 43 -35.18 7.86 28.28
CA GLU A 43 -35.19 9.32 28.09
C GLU A 43 -34.81 9.91 29.46
N GLY A 44 -34.21 11.11 29.50
CA GLY A 44 -34.17 12.00 30.68
C GLY A 44 -33.19 11.60 31.79
N GLY A 45 -32.54 12.49 32.51
CA GLY A 45 -32.65 13.94 32.62
C GLY A 45 -32.30 14.32 34.06
N ALA A 46 -31.47 15.38 34.22
CA ALA A 46 -31.11 16.05 35.48
C ALA A 46 -30.43 15.17 36.55
N GLY A 47 -29.37 15.56 37.23
CA GLY A 47 -28.97 16.89 37.68
C GLY A 47 -28.60 16.75 39.16
N GLU A 48 -27.57 17.48 39.55
CA GLU A 48 -27.23 17.91 40.91
C GLU A 48 -26.37 17.03 41.82
N GLU A 49 -25.44 17.77 42.43
CA GLU A 49 -24.42 17.42 43.38
C GLU A 49 -24.97 17.03 44.75
N GLY A 50 -24.16 16.33 45.54
CA GLY A 50 -24.45 16.05 46.93
C GLY A 50 -23.41 15.14 47.56
N ASP A 51 -22.37 15.75 48.12
CA ASP A 51 -21.43 15.16 49.06
C ASP A 51 -22.15 14.68 50.34
N ALA A 52 -21.89 13.43 50.77
CA ALA A 52 -21.83 13.01 52.17
C ALA A 52 -21.55 11.50 52.30
N SER A 53 -20.27 11.16 52.40
CA SER A 53 -19.68 10.17 53.32
C SER A 53 -20.53 8.96 53.79
N LYS A 54 -20.13 7.74 53.40
CA LYS A 54 -20.00 6.55 54.28
C LYS A 54 -19.41 5.32 53.57
N GLU A 55 -18.18 5.02 53.98
CA GLU A 55 -17.49 3.73 54.13
C GLU A 55 -18.00 2.50 53.37
N GLY A 56 -17.14 1.90 52.53
CA GLY A 56 -17.32 0.50 52.18
C GLY A 56 -16.77 -0.05 50.87
N GLU A 57 -15.74 0.51 50.22
CA GLU A 57 -14.90 -0.25 49.28
C GLU A 57 -13.46 0.22 49.38
N GLU A 58 -12.59 -0.65 49.89
CA GLU A 58 -11.14 -0.40 49.99
C GLU A 58 -10.56 -0.48 48.57
N LEU A 59 -10.58 0.67 47.87
CA LEU A 59 -9.88 0.83 46.60
C LEU A 59 -8.40 0.46 46.84
N PRO A 60 -7.77 -0.32 45.94
CA PRO A 60 -6.37 -0.70 46.11
C PRO A 60 -5.53 0.56 46.26
N ALA A 61 -4.65 0.60 47.27
CA ALA A 61 -3.82 1.77 47.56
C ALA A 61 -3.05 2.19 46.30
N THR A 62 -3.50 3.24 45.63
CA THR A 62 -2.84 3.79 44.46
C THR A 62 -1.61 4.55 44.94
N GLN A 63 -0.42 4.01 44.66
CA GLN A 63 0.83 4.66 45.06
C GLN A 63 1.00 5.96 44.27
N VAL A 64 1.20 7.08 44.98
CA VAL A 64 1.37 8.41 44.39
C VAL A 64 2.75 8.49 43.74
N LEU A 65 2.80 8.55 42.40
CA LEU A 65 4.03 8.67 41.63
C LEU A 65 4.40 10.13 41.39
N PHE A 66 5.57 10.55 41.88
CA PHE A 66 6.06 11.92 41.71
C PHE A 66 6.91 12.02 40.45
N ARG A 67 6.42 12.78 39.45
CA ARG A 67 7.11 13.03 38.17
C ARG A 67 7.82 14.38 38.14
N ASN A 68 7.12 15.45 38.53
CA ASN A 68 7.59 16.83 38.41
C ASN A 68 8.09 17.44 39.75
N TYR A 69 7.93 16.73 40.87
CA TYR A 69 8.23 17.24 42.21
C TYR A 69 9.17 16.29 42.95
N LYS A 70 10.04 16.85 43.81
CA LYS A 70 10.90 16.09 44.72
C LYS A 70 10.37 16.23 46.15
N PRO A 71 9.75 15.18 46.71
CA PRO A 71 9.26 15.24 48.08
C PRO A 71 10.43 15.33 49.07
N GLU A 72 10.25 16.05 50.18
CA GLU A 72 11.25 16.16 51.27
C GLU A 72 11.19 14.97 52.24
N SER A 73 10.05 14.27 52.31
CA SER A 73 9.89 13.10 53.17
C SER A 73 10.52 11.84 52.54
N GLY A 74 11.34 11.13 53.33
CA GLY A 74 12.09 9.97 52.85
C GLY A 74 11.23 8.83 52.29
N SER A 75 10.02 8.63 52.83
CA SER A 75 9.09 7.59 52.35
C SER A 75 8.48 7.89 50.99
N LEU A 76 8.43 9.16 50.56
CA LEU A 76 7.87 9.56 49.27
C LEU A 76 8.96 9.69 48.18
N GLN A 77 10.23 9.80 48.58
CA GLN A 77 11.36 9.83 47.64
C GLN A 77 11.56 8.49 46.92
N GLU A 78 11.25 7.37 47.58
CA GLU A 78 11.32 6.03 46.96
C GLU A 78 10.31 5.84 45.82
N VAL A 79 9.22 6.62 45.80
CA VAL A 79 8.15 6.56 44.78
C VAL A 79 8.34 7.65 43.70
N THR A 80 9.47 8.36 43.73
CA THR A 80 9.78 9.41 42.75
C THR A 80 10.43 8.83 41.50
N LEU A 81 9.92 9.17 40.32
CA LEU A 81 10.49 8.72 39.06
C LEU A 81 11.77 9.53 38.72
N PRO A 82 12.81 8.88 38.17
CA PRO A 82 14.01 9.59 37.74
C PRO A 82 13.66 10.56 36.60
N ALA A 83 14.23 11.76 36.66
CA ALA A 83 14.07 12.74 35.59
C ALA A 83 14.73 12.19 34.30
N GLU A 84 13.95 12.11 33.23
CA GLU A 84 14.43 11.65 31.93
C GLU A 84 15.40 12.69 31.34
N ALA A 85 16.52 12.22 30.81
CA ALA A 85 17.48 13.09 30.14
C ALA A 85 16.85 13.67 28.86
N PRO A 86 17.18 14.92 28.47
CA PRO A 86 16.70 15.46 27.21
C PRO A 86 17.13 14.56 26.05
N ALA A 87 16.21 14.35 25.10
CA ALA A 87 16.50 13.58 23.90
C ALA A 87 17.72 14.17 23.17
N ASP A 88 18.57 13.31 22.64
CA ASP A 88 19.76 13.72 21.88
C ASP A 88 19.33 14.30 20.53
N VAL A 89 19.20 15.63 20.49
CA VAL A 89 18.76 16.37 19.30
C VAL A 89 19.79 16.29 18.18
N GLU A 90 21.07 16.10 18.51
CA GLU A 90 22.15 16.09 17.51
C GLU A 90 22.06 14.88 16.58
N THR A 91 21.74 13.70 17.11
CA THR A 91 21.58 12.49 16.29
C THR A 91 20.32 12.58 15.43
N LEU A 92 19.21 13.09 15.97
CA LEU A 92 17.98 13.29 15.20
C LEU A 92 18.19 14.24 14.02
N VAL A 93 18.87 15.37 14.25
CA VAL A 93 19.15 16.34 13.18
C VAL A 93 20.06 15.73 12.12
N LYS A 94 21.09 14.96 12.50
CA LYS A 94 21.96 14.25 11.55
C LYS A 94 21.17 13.28 10.68
N THR A 95 20.30 12.46 11.28
CA THR A 95 19.47 11.51 10.51
C THR A 95 18.56 12.21 9.49
N GLN A 96 17.95 13.34 9.87
CA GLN A 96 17.09 14.11 8.97
C GLN A 96 17.86 14.76 7.82
N LEU A 97 19.09 15.20 8.06
CA LEU A 97 19.96 15.74 7.02
C LEU A 97 20.38 14.64 6.04
N ASP A 98 20.79 13.47 6.54
CA ASP A 98 21.19 12.33 5.71
C ASP A 98 20.02 11.84 4.84
N ASP A 99 18.80 11.78 5.39
CA ASP A 99 17.60 11.41 4.65
C ASP A 99 17.24 12.47 3.59
N GLY A 100 17.43 13.75 3.92
CA GLY A 100 17.23 14.86 3.00
C GLY A 100 18.25 14.92 1.86
N GLU A 101 19.48 14.47 2.08
CA GLU A 101 20.52 14.37 1.04
C GLU A 101 20.23 13.21 0.07
N LYS A 102 19.90 12.02 0.59
CA LYS A 102 19.51 10.86 -0.24
C LYS A 102 18.30 11.15 -1.12
N ALA A 103 17.29 11.81 -0.58
CA ALA A 103 16.10 12.21 -1.33
C ALA A 103 16.41 13.22 -2.46
N LYS A 104 17.47 14.04 -2.33
CA LYS A 104 17.88 14.99 -3.38
C LYS A 104 18.63 14.29 -4.52
N GLU A 105 19.43 13.28 -4.22
CA GLU A 105 20.17 12.51 -5.22
C GLU A 105 19.26 11.67 -6.11
N GLU A 106 18.21 11.05 -5.55
CA GLU A 106 17.24 10.26 -6.33
C GLU A 106 16.36 11.11 -7.27
N VAL A 107 16.22 12.41 -6.98
CA VAL A 107 15.38 13.37 -7.74
C VAL A 107 16.21 14.18 -8.73
N GLN A 108 17.40 13.71 -9.10
CA GLN A 108 18.08 14.21 -10.30
C GLN A 108 17.36 13.68 -11.55
N VAL A 109 16.12 14.14 -11.73
CA VAL A 109 15.22 13.74 -12.81
C VAL A 109 15.75 14.37 -14.10
N GLU A 110 16.06 13.52 -15.08
CA GLU A 110 16.43 13.94 -16.42
C GLU A 110 15.33 14.85 -17.01
N ILE A 111 15.66 16.11 -17.31
CA ILE A 111 14.74 17.17 -17.76
C ILE A 111 13.95 16.75 -19.02
N THR A 112 14.51 15.84 -19.81
CA THR A 112 13.92 15.24 -21.01
C THR A 112 12.67 14.41 -20.71
N ASN A 113 12.59 13.77 -19.53
CA ASN A 113 11.44 12.96 -19.13
C ASN A 113 10.25 13.80 -18.65
N LEU A 114 10.50 15.03 -18.21
CA LEU A 114 9.50 15.98 -17.72
C LEU A 114 8.92 16.88 -18.84
N ALA A 115 9.59 16.96 -19.99
CA ALA A 115 9.13 17.73 -21.13
C ALA A 115 7.77 17.22 -21.67
N PRO A 116 6.93 18.10 -22.27
CA PRO A 116 5.67 17.71 -22.87
C PRO A 116 5.87 16.63 -23.93
N LYS A 117 5.26 15.46 -23.72
CA LYS A 117 5.38 14.33 -24.64
C LYS A 117 4.36 14.43 -25.78
N LYS A 118 4.64 13.75 -26.89
CA LYS A 118 3.70 13.64 -28.02
C LYS A 118 2.35 13.08 -27.54
N ILE A 119 1.24 13.53 -28.11
CA ILE A 119 -0.12 13.09 -27.73
C ILE A 119 -0.28 11.55 -27.83
N THR A 120 0.44 10.92 -28.77
CA THR A 120 0.45 9.46 -28.97
C THR A 120 1.41 8.68 -28.07
N PHE A 121 2.15 9.35 -27.17
CA PHE A 121 3.16 8.71 -26.33
C PHE A 121 2.56 7.66 -25.40
N ASP A 122 1.40 7.95 -24.81
CA ASP A 122 0.74 7.00 -23.91
C ASP A 122 0.19 5.78 -24.67
N LEU A 123 -0.30 6.01 -25.90
CA LEU A 123 -0.71 4.92 -26.79
C LEU A 123 0.47 3.99 -27.10
N LYS A 124 1.63 4.55 -27.45
CA LYS A 124 2.85 3.76 -27.69
C LYS A 124 3.25 2.98 -26.43
N ARG A 125 3.29 3.62 -25.27
CA ARG A 125 3.66 2.98 -24.00
C ARG A 125 2.72 1.81 -23.65
N CYS A 126 1.41 1.99 -23.84
CA CYS A 126 0.43 0.95 -23.51
C CYS A 126 0.45 -0.23 -24.50
N ILE A 127 0.77 0.02 -25.77
CA ILE A 127 0.81 -0.99 -26.82
C ILE A 127 2.15 -1.75 -26.84
N GLN A 128 3.26 -1.10 -26.46
CA GLN A 128 4.59 -1.71 -26.50
C GLN A 128 4.70 -3.09 -25.84
N PRO A 129 4.20 -3.33 -24.61
CA PRO A 129 4.30 -4.66 -24.00
C PRO A 129 3.48 -5.74 -24.73
N GLN A 130 2.46 -5.35 -25.52
CA GLN A 130 1.72 -6.27 -26.37
C GLN A 130 2.50 -6.59 -27.65
N LEU A 131 3.14 -5.58 -28.25
CA LEU A 131 4.03 -5.76 -29.40
C LEU A 131 5.23 -6.62 -29.04
N ASP A 132 5.90 -6.38 -27.90
CA ASP A 132 7.05 -7.19 -27.48
C ASP A 132 6.68 -8.67 -27.30
N LYS A 133 5.47 -8.94 -26.77
CA LYS A 133 4.95 -10.31 -26.64
C LYS A 133 4.66 -10.94 -28.00
N LEU A 134 4.14 -10.15 -28.94
CA LEU A 134 3.82 -10.62 -30.28
C LEU A 134 5.08 -10.86 -31.09
N GLU A 135 6.05 -9.94 -31.07
CA GLU A 135 7.36 -10.03 -31.71
C GLU A 135 8.08 -11.31 -31.30
N ARG A 136 8.16 -11.59 -29.99
CA ARG A 136 8.74 -12.85 -29.48
C ARG A 136 8.05 -14.11 -30.01
N ARG A 137 6.75 -14.07 -30.30
CA ARG A 137 6.00 -15.20 -30.88
C ARG A 137 6.24 -15.29 -32.39
N THR A 138 6.26 -14.15 -33.06
CA THR A 138 6.55 -14.03 -34.50
C THR A 138 7.96 -14.52 -34.80
N ASP A 139 8.98 -14.14 -34.02
CA ASP A 139 10.36 -14.60 -34.19
C ASP A 139 10.48 -16.12 -34.00
N LYS A 140 9.77 -16.67 -33.01
CA LYS A 140 9.70 -18.13 -32.82
C LYS A 140 9.06 -18.82 -34.02
N ALA A 141 7.94 -18.30 -34.52
CA ALA A 141 7.27 -18.84 -35.70
C ALA A 141 8.14 -18.73 -36.96
N ILE A 142 8.85 -17.60 -37.14
CA ILE A 142 9.82 -17.40 -38.21
C ILE A 142 10.93 -18.44 -38.11
N ALA A 143 11.51 -18.64 -36.92
CA ALA A 143 12.57 -19.63 -36.71
C ALA A 143 12.09 -21.06 -37.00
N GLU A 144 10.85 -21.40 -36.63
CA GLU A 144 10.23 -22.69 -36.94
C GLU A 144 10.01 -22.88 -38.45
N LEU A 145 9.48 -21.87 -39.14
CA LEU A 145 9.29 -21.90 -40.59
C LEU A 145 10.63 -22.03 -41.34
N ILE A 146 11.67 -21.35 -40.87
CA ILE A 146 13.03 -21.50 -41.42
C ILE A 146 13.50 -22.95 -41.25
N ARG A 147 13.36 -23.53 -40.05
CA ARG A 147 13.74 -24.93 -39.79
C ARG A 147 12.99 -25.91 -40.69
N GLN A 148 11.69 -25.69 -40.93
CA GLN A 148 10.89 -26.53 -41.83
C GLN A 148 11.38 -26.42 -43.27
N ARG A 149 11.59 -25.20 -43.80
CA ARG A 149 12.09 -24.98 -45.16
C ARG A 149 13.48 -25.57 -45.39
N LEU A 150 14.36 -25.51 -44.39
CA LEU A 150 15.67 -26.13 -44.46
C LEU A 150 15.56 -27.67 -44.51
N LYS A 151 14.62 -28.27 -43.76
CA LYS A 151 14.36 -29.73 -43.81
C LYS A 151 13.75 -30.18 -45.15
N GLU A 152 12.95 -29.33 -45.79
CA GLU A 152 12.36 -29.59 -47.12
C GLU A 152 13.38 -29.54 -48.28
N GLY A 153 14.66 -29.28 -48.01
CA GLY A 153 15.72 -29.27 -49.03
C GLY A 153 15.75 -28.01 -49.91
N LYS A 154 14.93 -27.00 -49.63
CA LYS A 154 14.86 -25.72 -50.37
C LYS A 154 15.93 -24.72 -49.91
N GLN A 155 17.12 -25.20 -49.56
CA GLN A 155 18.17 -24.41 -48.92
C GLN A 155 18.71 -23.30 -49.82
N GLN A 156 19.03 -23.60 -51.08
CA GLN A 156 19.69 -22.66 -51.99
C GLN A 156 18.79 -21.48 -52.37
N ASP A 157 17.56 -21.76 -52.81
CA ASP A 157 16.59 -20.71 -53.17
C ASP A 157 16.21 -19.85 -51.95
N PHE A 158 16.10 -20.48 -50.77
CA PHE A 158 15.80 -19.75 -49.54
C PHE A 158 16.93 -18.82 -49.12
N LEU A 159 18.19 -19.28 -49.18
CA LEU A 159 19.37 -18.46 -48.85
C LEU A 159 19.50 -17.25 -49.80
N ILE A 160 19.24 -17.44 -51.10
CA ILE A 160 19.25 -16.34 -52.08
C ILE A 160 18.18 -15.30 -51.75
N ALA A 161 16.96 -15.74 -51.42
CA ALA A 161 15.85 -14.85 -51.06
C ALA A 161 16.12 -14.08 -49.75
N VAL A 162 16.67 -14.74 -48.73
CA VAL A 162 17.05 -14.11 -47.46
C VAL A 162 18.14 -13.05 -47.68
N ASN A 163 19.16 -13.37 -48.47
CA ASN A 163 20.25 -12.43 -48.76
C ASN A 163 19.77 -11.22 -49.58
N ALA A 164 18.83 -11.41 -50.52
CA ALA A 164 18.22 -10.31 -51.26
C ALA A 164 17.38 -9.40 -50.35
N GLY A 165 16.57 -9.99 -49.45
CA GLY A 165 15.77 -9.26 -48.48
C GLY A 165 16.62 -8.48 -47.46
N ALA A 166 17.70 -9.10 -46.95
CA ALA A 166 18.62 -8.44 -46.01
C ALA A 166 19.30 -7.21 -46.63
N ARG A 167 19.73 -7.31 -47.89
CA ARG A 167 20.32 -6.19 -48.63
C ARG A 167 19.32 -5.04 -48.87
N ALA A 168 18.07 -5.36 -49.18
CA ALA A 168 17.03 -4.34 -49.36
C ALA A 168 16.74 -3.59 -48.05
N ASN A 169 16.69 -4.31 -46.93
CA ASN A 169 16.42 -3.71 -45.62
C ASN A 169 17.57 -2.79 -45.15
N GLN A 170 18.83 -3.19 -45.38
CA GLN A 170 20.00 -2.35 -45.11
C GLN A 170 20.02 -1.08 -45.95
N LYS A 171 19.58 -1.15 -47.21
CA LYS A 171 19.48 0.02 -48.09
C LYS A 171 18.40 0.99 -47.60
N ALA A 172 17.24 0.48 -47.19
CA ALA A 172 16.15 1.31 -46.68
C ALA A 172 16.47 1.99 -45.34
N SER A 173 17.24 1.34 -44.46
CA SER A 173 17.69 1.97 -43.21
C SER A 173 18.70 3.09 -43.44
N PHE A 174 19.53 2.99 -44.48
CA PHE A 174 20.54 4.00 -44.81
C PHE A 174 19.92 5.26 -45.43
N ASP A 175 18.83 5.11 -46.20
CA ASP A 175 18.12 6.20 -46.89
C ASP A 175 17.21 7.03 -45.96
N SER A 176 16.96 6.55 -44.73
CA SER A 176 16.08 7.21 -43.75
C SER A 176 16.79 8.18 -42.80
N ASP A 177 18.13 8.23 -42.84
CA ASP A 177 18.95 9.10 -42.00
C ASP A 177 19.40 10.39 -42.74
N GLU A 178 18.91 10.63 -43.97
CA GLU A 178 19.31 11.78 -44.83
C GLU A 178 18.32 12.97 -44.85
N ASP A 179 17.29 13.00 -43.98
CA ASP A 179 16.32 14.11 -43.82
C ASP A 179 16.13 14.56 -42.34
#